data_AF-A0A2V6L225-F1
#
_entry.id   AF-A0A2V6L225-F1
#
_cell.length_a   1.000
_cell.length_b   1.000
_cell.length_c   1.000
_cell.angle_alpha   90.00
_cell.angle_beta   90.00
_cell.angle_gamma   90.00
#
_symmetry.space_group_name_H-M   'P 1'
#
loop_
_entity.id
_entity.type
_entity.pdbx_description
1 polymer ?
#
loop_
_entity_poly.entity_id
_entity_poly.type
_entity_poly.pdbx_seq_one_letter_code
_entity_poly.pdbx_strand_id
1 'polypeptide(L)'
;YQIPKNRVAGIESKLRSGDVIGIISRDRNGLYSTAHVGLALRTNDGVLHFMHASSPGNSGRVIVDAELSKYLYRYRTDSGILVARPLR
;
A
#
# COMPACT_ATOMS: atom_id res chain seq x y z
N TYR A 1 -14.43 -1.65 -1.54
CA TYR A 1 -14.07 -2.52 -2.68
C TYR A 1 -12.55 -2.67 -2.72
N GLN A 2 -12.04 -3.90 -2.62
CA GLN A 2 -10.60 -4.20 -2.61
C GLN A 2 -10.06 -4.37 -4.03
N ILE A 3 -8.84 -3.88 -4.27
CA ILE A 3 -8.02 -4.20 -5.43
C ILE A 3 -7.03 -5.30 -5.02
N PRO A 4 -7.18 -6.55 -5.49
CA PRO A 4 -6.26 -7.66 -5.21
C PRO A 4 -4.83 -7.34 -5.60
N LYS A 5 -3.84 -7.83 -4.83
CA LYS A 5 -2.42 -7.49 -5.02
C LYS A 5 -1.88 -7.81 -6.41
N ASN A 6 -2.38 -8.87 -7.06
CA ASN A 6 -2.00 -9.25 -8.43
C ASN A 6 -2.53 -8.29 -9.50
N ARG A 7 -3.46 -7.39 -9.16
CA ARG A 7 -3.98 -6.35 -10.06
C ARG A 7 -3.39 -4.97 -9.78
N VAL A 8 -2.64 -4.79 -8.68
CA VAL A 8 -2.14 -3.47 -8.27
C VAL A 8 -1.15 -2.91 -9.27
N ALA A 9 -0.15 -3.69 -9.71
CA ALA A 9 0.83 -3.25 -10.70
C ALA A 9 0.16 -2.68 -11.98
N GLY A 10 -0.92 -3.30 -12.45
CA GLY A 10 -1.66 -2.86 -13.65
C GLY A 10 -2.48 -1.58 -13.48
N ILE A 11 -2.65 -1.08 -12.26
CA ILE A 11 -3.42 0.15 -11.98
C ILE A 11 -2.59 1.27 -11.37
N GLU A 12 -1.29 1.09 -11.14
CA GLU A 12 -0.46 2.11 -10.48
C GLU A 12 -0.45 3.44 -11.24
N SER A 13 -0.58 3.43 -12.58
CA SER A 13 -0.71 4.65 -13.39
C SER A 13 -1.98 5.47 -13.09
N LYS A 14 -3.01 4.87 -12.49
CA LYS A 14 -4.27 5.52 -12.11
C LYS A 14 -4.23 6.11 -10.70
N LEU A 15 -3.26 5.68 -9.89
CA LEU A 15 -3.04 6.17 -8.53
C LEU A 15 -2.22 7.46 -8.57
N ARG A 16 -2.51 8.35 -7.63
CA ARG A 16 -1.92 9.70 -7.55
C ARG A 16 -1.21 9.89 -6.22
N SER A 17 -0.21 10.75 -6.20
CA SER A 17 0.39 11.20 -4.95
C SER A 17 -0.67 11.79 -4.04
N GLY A 18 -0.68 11.35 -2.77
CA GLY A 18 -1.68 11.74 -1.77
C GLY A 18 -2.90 10.81 -1.69
N ASP A 19 -3.04 9.81 -2.56
CA ASP A 19 -4.03 8.75 -2.35
C ASP A 19 -3.72 8.00 -1.03
N VAL A 20 -4.74 7.78 -0.20
CA VAL A 20 -4.65 6.97 1.01
C VAL A 20 -4.75 5.50 0.62
N ILE A 21 -3.75 4.72 1.01
CA ILE A 21 -3.64 3.32 0.69
C ILE A 21 -3.80 2.50 1.97
N GLY A 22 -4.87 1.71 2.04
CA GLY A 22 -5.07 0.71 3.08
C GLY A 22 -4.59 -0.66 2.61
N ILE A 23 -3.60 -1.25 3.26
CA ILE A 23 -3.13 -2.61 2.98
C ILE A 23 -4.09 -3.60 3.60
N ILE A 24 -4.66 -4.47 2.79
CA ILE A 24 -5.60 -5.50 3.24
C ILE A 24 -4.85 -6.81 3.41
N SER A 25 -4.88 -7.37 4.61
CA SER A 25 -4.28 -8.66 4.91
C SER A 25 -5.35 -9.66 5.31
N ARG A 26 -5.06 -10.95 5.09
CA ARG A 26 -5.91 -12.06 5.49
C ARG A 26 -5.37 -12.71 6.76
N ASP A 27 -6.21 -12.85 7.78
CA ASP A 27 -5.85 -13.56 9.01
C ASP A 27 -5.90 -15.10 8.83
N ARG A 28 -5.60 -15.83 9.91
CA ARG A 28 -5.62 -17.31 9.90
C ARG A 28 -7.03 -17.90 9.75
N ASN A 29 -8.06 -17.14 10.11
CA ASN A 29 -9.47 -17.53 10.03
C ASN A 29 -10.07 -17.22 8.65
N GLY A 30 -9.28 -16.62 7.74
CA GLY A 30 -9.73 -16.23 6.41
C GLY A 30 -10.44 -14.88 6.36
N LEU A 31 -10.43 -14.11 7.46
CA LEU A 31 -11.02 -12.78 7.51
C LEU A 31 -10.06 -11.75 6.92
N TYR A 32 -10.62 -10.76 6.23
CA TYR A 32 -9.88 -9.68 5.57
C TYR A 32 -10.08 -8.39 6.35
N SER A 33 -8.98 -7.71 6.67
CA SER A 33 -9.01 -6.42 7.36
C SER A 33 -7.86 -5.53 6.90
N THR A 34 -8.00 -4.22 7.16
CA THR A 34 -6.90 -3.27 6.95
C THR A 34 -5.86 -3.47 8.03
N ALA A 35 -4.71 -4.02 7.67
CA ALA A 35 -3.62 -4.29 8.60
C ALA A 35 -2.62 -3.13 8.70
N HIS A 36 -2.55 -2.29 7.66
CA HIS A 36 -1.62 -1.17 7.61
C HIS A 36 -2.14 -0.05 6.71
N VAL A 37 -1.64 1.16 6.91
CA VAL A 37 -2.04 2.34 6.14
C VAL A 37 -0.84 3.23 5.79
N GLY A 38 -0.92 3.88 4.65
CA GLY A 38 0.05 4.88 4.22
C GLY A 38 -0.49 5.71 3.07
N LEU A 39 0.40 6.45 2.42
CA LEU A 39 0.11 7.30 1.28
C LEU A 39 0.83 6.77 0.04
N ALA A 40 0.16 6.86 -1.10
CA ALA A 40 0.84 6.73 -2.38
C ALA A 40 1.66 8.01 -2.62
N LEU A 41 2.91 7.85 -3.00
CA LEU A 41 3.81 8.95 -3.32
C LEU A 41 4.56 8.63 -4.61
N ARG A 42 4.29 9.41 -5.66
CA ARG A 42 5.07 9.33 -6.89
C ARG A 42 6.30 10.23 -6.76
N THR A 43 7.48 9.65 -6.83
CA THR A 43 8.77 10.33 -6.72
C THR A 43 9.28 10.79 -8.09
N ASN A 44 10.40 11.52 -8.10
CA ASN A 44 10.97 12.12 -9.31
C ASN A 44 11.42 11.09 -10.36
N ASP A 45 11.58 9.82 -9.98
CA ASP A 45 11.82 8.68 -10.88
C ASP A 45 10.55 8.16 -11.57
N GLY A 46 9.37 8.73 -11.27
CA GLY A 46 8.08 8.36 -11.82
C GLY A 46 7.43 7.14 -11.18
N VAL A 47 8.13 6.46 -10.27
CA VAL A 47 7.67 5.25 -9.57
C VAL A 47 6.69 5.65 -8.47
N LEU A 48 5.64 4.84 -8.28
CA LEU A 48 4.66 5.04 -7.22
C LEU A 48 5.07 4.26 -5.97
N HIS A 49 5.64 4.95 -5.00
CA HIS A 49 6.09 4.37 -3.74
C HIS A 49 5.00 4.37 -2.67
N PHE A 50 5.15 3.47 -1.71
CA PHE A 50 4.33 3.46 -0.50
C PHE A 50 5.04 4.22 0.62
N MET A 51 4.52 5.41 0.96
CA MET A 51 5.02 6.21 2.08
C MET A 51 4.23 5.90 3.35
N HIS A 52 4.90 5.43 4.39
CA HIS A 52 4.21 4.95 5.60
C HIS A 52 5.07 5.06 6.86
N ALA A 53 4.42 5.03 8.02
CA ALA A 53 5.09 4.91 9.31
C ALA A 53 5.53 3.46 9.52
N SER A 54 6.82 3.21 9.35
CA SER A 54 7.40 1.88 9.56
C SER A 54 7.40 1.53 11.05
N SER A 55 7.01 0.31 11.39
CA SER A 55 6.95 -0.15 12.78
C SER A 55 8.31 -0.02 13.49
N PRO A 56 8.33 0.08 14.84
CA PRO A 56 9.59 0.18 15.60
C PRO A 56 10.56 -0.98 15.36
N GLY A 57 10.05 -2.18 15.09
CA GLY A 57 10.87 -3.36 14.77
C GLY A 57 11.48 -3.34 13.36
N ASN A 58 11.14 -2.34 12.53
CA ASN A 58 11.71 -2.11 11.21
C ASN A 58 12.55 -0.82 11.23
N SER A 59 12.02 0.29 10.68
CA SER A 59 12.74 1.57 10.64
C SER A 59 12.37 2.53 11.77
N GLY A 60 11.23 2.31 12.45
CA GLY A 60 10.75 3.17 13.54
C GLY A 60 10.47 4.63 13.16
N ARG A 61 10.32 4.93 11.87
CA ARG A 61 10.09 6.28 11.34
C ARG A 61 9.29 6.21 10.04
N VAL A 62 8.81 7.37 9.59
CA VAL A 62 8.18 7.51 8.28
C VAL A 62 9.24 7.31 7.19
N ILE A 63 8.93 6.45 6.22
CA ILE A 63 9.80 6.15 5.08
C ILE A 63 9.01 6.21 3.78
N VAL A 64 9.71 6.53 2.68
CA VAL A 64 9.26 6.26 1.32
C VAL A 64 9.83 4.90 0.95
N ASP A 65 8.99 3.87 1.00
CA ASP A 65 9.40 2.49 0.86
C ASP A 65 9.43 2.06 -0.62
N ALA A 66 9.48 0.77 -0.93
CA ALA A 66 9.43 0.27 -2.30
C ALA A 66 8.19 0.73 -3.09
N GLU A 67 8.24 0.52 -4.40
CA GLU A 67 7.07 0.55 -5.28
C GLU A 67 5.89 -0.19 -4.62
N LEU A 68 4.71 0.41 -4.66
CA LEU A 68 3.53 -0.08 -3.94
C LEU A 68 3.21 -1.54 -4.28
N SER A 69 3.26 -1.90 -5.56
CA SER A 69 3.05 -3.27 -6.00
C SER A 69 4.06 -4.24 -5.36
N LYS A 70 5.35 -3.88 -5.32
CA LYS A 70 6.42 -4.70 -4.73
C LYS A 70 6.29 -4.82 -3.21
N TYR A 71 5.88 -3.75 -2.54
CA TYR A 71 5.63 -3.78 -1.09
C TYR A 71 4.63 -4.88 -0.71
N LEU A 72 3.53 -5.02 -1.45
CA LEU A 72 2.47 -6.03 -1.20
C LEU A 72 2.93 -7.48 -1.31
N TYR A 73 4.09 -7.74 -1.93
CA TYR A 73 4.65 -9.08 -2.04
C TYR A 73 5.65 -9.41 -0.93
N ARG A 74 5.98 -8.47 -0.04
CA ARG A 74 6.84 -8.73 1.13
C ARG A 74 6.19 -9.70 2.12
N TYR A 75 4.87 -9.60 2.30
CA TYR A 75 4.12 -10.47 3.21
C TYR A 75 3.11 -11.32 2.45
N ARG A 76 3.15 -12.64 2.67
CA ARG A 76 2.21 -13.58 2.02
C ARG A 76 0.75 -13.32 2.39
N THR A 77 0.52 -12.82 3.60
CA THR A 77 -0.80 -12.49 4.15
C THR A 77 -1.44 -11.28 3.50
N ASP A 78 -0.65 -10.39 2.91
CA ASP A 78 -1.18 -9.23 2.20
C ASP A 78 -1.90 -9.70 0.95
N SER A 79 -3.10 -9.17 0.76
CA SER A 79 -4.07 -9.63 -0.23
C SER A 79 -4.39 -8.57 -1.27
N GLY A 80 -4.18 -7.29 -0.95
CA GLY A 80 -4.40 -6.18 -1.86
C GLY A 80 -4.52 -4.84 -1.14
N ILE A 81 -5.17 -3.88 -1.79
CA ILE A 81 -5.33 -2.51 -1.29
C ILE A 81 -6.78 -2.02 -1.34
N LEU A 82 -7.10 -1.15 -0.41
CA LEU A 82 -8.14 -0.13 -0.54
C LEU A 82 -7.49 1.19 -0.90
N VAL A 83 -8.18 1.98 -1.73
CA VAL A 83 -7.72 3.31 -2.15
C VAL A 83 -8.80 4.31 -1.82
N ALA A 84 -8.45 5.38 -1.12
CA ALA A 84 -9.29 6.54 -0.90
C ALA A 84 -8.54 7.79 -1.35
N ARG A 85 -9.26 8.70 -2.01
CA ARG A 85 -8.70 9.99 -2.42
C ARG A 85 -9.37 11.09 -1.60
N PRO A 86 -8.61 11.91 -0.86
CA PRO A 86 -9.17 13.07 -0.18
C PRO A 86 -9.93 13.96 -1.16
N LEU A 87 -11.15 14.35 -0.77
CA LEU A 87 -11.94 15.33 -1.49
C LEU A 87 -11.58 16.72 -0.98
N ARG A 88 -11.78 17.72 -1.83
CA ARG A 88 -11.54 19.12 -1.52
C ARG A 88 -12.82 19.78 -1.06
#